data_AF-A0A5B7BR77-F1
#
_entry.id   AF-A0A5B7BR77-F1
#
_cell.length_a   1.000
_cell.length_b   1.000
_cell.length_c   1.000
_cell.angle_alpha   90.00
_cell.angle_beta   90.00
_cell.angle_gamma   90.00
#
_symmetry.space_group_name_H-M   'P 1'
#
loop_
_entity.id
_entity.type
_entity.pdbx_description
1 polymer ?
#
loop_
_entity_poly.entity_id
_entity_poly.type
_entity_poly.pdbx_seq_one_letter_code
_entity_poly.pdbx_strand_id
1 'polypeptide(L)'
;MTLMTPPPLDQEDDEMLVPHSDFTVEGPQPMEATPAETANTVDAQSVDDPPSARFTWTIENFSRLNAKKLYSEIFYVGGYKWRVLIFPKGNNVDHLSMYLDVADSATLPYGWSRYAQFSLAVVNQIHNKFTVRKDTQHQFNARESD
;
A
#
# COMPACT_ATOMS: atom_id res chain seq x y z
N MET A 1 9.50 21.18 -53.62
CA MET A 1 8.53 22.29 -53.50
C MET A 1 8.43 22.67 -52.04
N THR A 2 8.67 23.94 -51.74
CA THR A 2 8.51 24.59 -50.43
C THR A 2 7.03 24.85 -50.15
N LEU A 3 6.67 25.02 -48.87
CA LEU A 3 5.61 25.84 -48.23
C LEU A 3 5.13 25.07 -46.96
N MET A 4 5.53 25.43 -45.74
CA MET A 4 4.98 26.49 -44.87
C MET A 4 3.46 26.39 -44.65
N THR A 5 3.05 26.02 -43.42
CA THR A 5 2.00 26.60 -42.49
C THR A 5 0.74 27.22 -43.12
N PRO A 6 -0.51 27.17 -42.54
CA PRO A 6 -0.90 27.22 -41.10
C PRO A 6 -2.17 26.41 -40.70
N PRO A 7 -2.68 26.49 -39.44
CA PRO A 7 -3.95 25.90 -39.02
C PRO A 7 -5.14 26.88 -39.12
N PRO A 8 -6.40 26.39 -39.14
CA PRO A 8 -7.59 27.17 -38.73
C PRO A 8 -8.35 26.46 -37.57
N LEU A 9 -8.73 27.09 -36.43
CA LEU A 9 -9.74 28.16 -36.17
C LEU A 9 -11.14 27.75 -36.69
N ASP A 10 -12.25 27.69 -35.93
CA ASP A 10 -12.80 28.51 -34.84
C ASP A 10 -13.81 27.68 -33.98
N GLN A 11 -13.90 27.92 -32.66
CA GLN A 11 -15.01 28.54 -31.89
C GLN A 11 -16.41 27.96 -32.14
N GLU A 12 -17.13 27.58 -31.07
CA GLU A 12 -18.42 28.18 -30.69
C GLU A 12 -18.55 28.14 -29.16
N ASP A 13 -18.57 29.34 -28.56
CA ASP A 13 -19.00 29.62 -27.20
C ASP A 13 -20.52 29.43 -27.12
N ASP A 14 -21.00 28.61 -26.18
CA ASP A 14 -22.42 28.61 -25.78
C ASP A 14 -22.51 29.15 -24.34
N GLU A 15 -22.35 30.47 -24.25
CA GLU A 15 -22.79 31.27 -23.12
C GLU A 15 -24.23 31.76 -23.37
N MET A 16 -24.98 31.89 -22.27
CA MET A 16 -26.34 32.46 -22.13
C MET A 16 -27.46 31.43 -22.34
N LEU A 17 -28.33 31.19 -21.36
CA LEU A 17 -29.37 32.14 -20.93
C LEU A 17 -29.79 31.92 -19.47
N VAL A 18 -29.84 33.03 -18.73
CA VAL A 18 -30.47 33.19 -17.40
C VAL A 18 -32.00 33.10 -17.53
N PRO A 19 -32.72 32.54 -16.54
CA PRO A 19 -34.11 32.94 -16.32
C PRO A 19 -34.22 34.02 -15.25
N HIS A 20 -35.02 35.01 -15.59
CA HIS A 20 -35.19 36.30 -14.95
C HIS A 20 -35.84 36.23 -13.56
N SER A 21 -35.37 37.15 -12.71
CA SER A 21 -36.00 37.54 -11.46
C SER A 21 -37.27 38.32 -11.75
N ASP A 22 -38.43 37.86 -11.26
CA ASP A 22 -39.60 38.70 -11.08
C ASP A 22 -39.70 39.14 -9.62
N PHE A 23 -39.61 40.45 -9.44
CA PHE A 23 -39.88 41.15 -8.20
C PHE A 23 -41.40 41.19 -7.96
N THR A 24 -41.84 40.88 -6.74
CA THR A 24 -43.07 41.46 -6.19
C THR A 24 -42.80 41.86 -4.75
N VAL A 25 -42.88 43.16 -4.48
CA VAL A 25 -42.79 43.79 -3.16
C VAL A 25 -44.18 43.81 -2.54
N GLU A 26 -44.36 43.24 -1.34
CA GLU A 26 -45.39 43.68 -0.39
C GLU A 26 -45.07 43.29 1.06
N GLY A 27 -44.90 44.29 1.94
CA GLY A 27 -45.32 44.29 3.36
C GLY A 27 -44.45 43.63 4.45
N PRO A 28 -44.14 44.29 5.60
CA PRO A 28 -43.30 43.75 6.66
C PRO A 28 -44.08 43.07 7.80
N GLN A 29 -43.55 41.99 8.39
CA GLN A 29 -43.86 41.53 9.75
C GLN A 29 -42.64 40.87 10.44
N PRO A 30 -42.34 41.18 11.72
CA PRO A 30 -41.27 40.54 12.50
C PRO A 30 -41.82 39.55 13.54
N MET A 31 -41.12 38.42 13.76
CA MET A 31 -41.10 37.50 14.93
C MET A 31 -40.67 36.10 14.42
N GLU A 32 -39.93 35.22 15.08
CA GLU A 32 -39.09 35.17 16.29
C GLU A 32 -38.33 33.81 16.22
N ALA A 33 -37.18 33.72 16.89
CA ALA A 33 -36.27 32.60 17.20
C ALA A 33 -36.59 31.12 16.81
N THR A 34 -35.60 30.37 16.28
CA THR A 34 -34.81 29.28 16.96
C THR A 34 -33.93 28.46 15.97
N PRO A 35 -32.84 27.78 16.43
CA PRO A 35 -31.75 27.28 15.59
C PRO A 35 -31.80 25.76 15.34
N ALA A 36 -31.24 25.27 14.22
CA ALA A 36 -30.77 23.88 14.11
C ALA A 36 -29.73 23.70 12.99
N GLU A 37 -28.67 22.99 13.35
CA GLU A 37 -27.47 22.66 12.60
C GLU A 37 -27.72 21.76 11.38
N THR A 38 -26.86 21.87 10.37
CA THR A 38 -26.02 20.75 9.89
C THR A 38 -25.05 21.28 8.84
N ALA A 39 -23.86 21.67 9.28
CA ALA A 39 -22.72 21.76 8.40
C ALA A 39 -22.37 20.33 7.98
N ASN A 40 -22.78 19.93 6.78
CA ASN A 40 -22.26 18.74 6.12
C ASN A 40 -20.82 19.04 5.71
N THR A 41 -19.90 18.92 6.65
CA THR A 41 -18.47 18.84 6.35
C THR A 41 -18.28 17.52 5.62
N VAL A 42 -18.09 17.60 4.30
CA VAL A 42 -17.69 16.46 3.49
C VAL A 42 -16.29 16.08 3.97
N ASP A 43 -16.19 14.97 4.69
CA ASP A 43 -14.89 14.46 5.10
C ASP A 43 -14.20 13.93 3.84
N ALA A 44 -13.22 14.67 3.35
CA ALA A 44 -12.39 14.22 2.25
C ALA A 44 -11.66 12.96 2.72
N GLN A 45 -12.04 11.80 2.18
CA GLN A 45 -11.38 10.54 2.49
C GLN A 45 -9.89 10.65 2.13
N SER A 46 -9.05 10.79 3.16
CA SER A 46 -7.62 10.60 3.02
C SER A 46 -7.37 9.15 2.60
N VAL A 47 -6.74 8.97 1.45
CA VAL A 47 -6.26 7.65 1.02
C VAL A 47 -5.09 7.30 1.93
N ASP A 48 -5.31 6.44 2.92
CA ASP A 48 -4.25 5.95 3.80
C ASP A 48 -3.22 5.16 2.98
N ASP A 49 -1.94 5.39 3.27
CA ASP A 49 -0.85 4.60 2.69
C ASP A 49 -1.01 3.11 3.03
N PRO A 50 -0.57 2.20 2.13
CA PRO A 50 -0.62 0.78 2.41
C PRO A 50 0.18 0.46 3.69
N PRO A 51 -0.34 -0.40 4.59
CA PRO A 51 0.35 -0.77 5.82
C PRO A 51 1.75 -1.31 5.53
N SER A 52 2.77 -0.74 6.16
CA SER A 52 4.17 -1.16 6.00
C SER A 52 4.87 -1.27 7.36
N ALA A 53 5.86 -2.15 7.43
CA ALA A 53 6.68 -2.31 8.63
C ALA A 53 8.08 -2.81 8.27
N ARG A 54 9.03 -2.63 9.20
CA ARG A 54 10.36 -3.22 9.14
C ARG A 54 10.56 -4.17 10.30
N PHE A 55 10.86 -5.42 9.99
CA PHE A 55 11.22 -6.45 10.97
C PHE A 55 12.72 -6.78 10.83
N THR A 56 13.38 -7.11 11.94
CA THR A 56 14.79 -7.50 11.96
C THR A 56 14.96 -8.69 12.89
N TRP A 57 15.62 -9.72 12.37
CA TRP A 57 15.88 -10.95 13.11
C TRP A 57 17.39 -11.17 13.22
N THR A 58 17.87 -11.23 14.46
CA THR A 58 19.26 -11.58 14.78
C THR A 58 19.35 -13.07 15.04
N ILE A 59 20.26 -13.75 14.34
CA ILE A 59 20.51 -15.18 14.54
C ILE A 59 21.86 -15.35 15.21
N GLU A 60 21.84 -15.80 16.46
CA GLU A 60 23.06 -16.07 17.20
C GLU A 60 23.72 -17.37 16.74
N ASN A 61 25.06 -17.41 16.83
CA ASN A 61 25.86 -18.60 16.53
C ASN A 61 25.54 -19.23 15.15
N PHE A 62 25.26 -18.40 14.13
CA PHE A 62 24.78 -18.84 12.81
C PHE A 62 25.60 -19.98 12.19
N SER A 63 26.93 -19.91 12.29
CA SER A 63 27.85 -20.91 11.75
C SER A 63 27.76 -22.29 12.42
N ARG A 64 27.16 -22.39 13.61
CA ARG A 64 26.99 -23.63 14.37
C ARG A 64 25.63 -24.29 14.12
N LEU A 65 24.76 -23.66 13.32
CA LEU A 65 23.41 -24.16 13.09
C LEU A 65 23.44 -25.37 12.15
N ASN A 66 22.80 -26.45 12.59
CA ASN A 66 22.64 -27.69 11.82
C ASN A 66 21.20 -27.89 11.30
N ALA A 67 20.30 -26.96 11.59
CA ALA A 67 18.91 -27.04 11.14
C ALA A 67 18.82 -26.85 9.62
N LYS A 68 17.95 -27.64 8.96
CA LYS A 68 17.67 -27.51 7.52
C LYS A 68 17.02 -26.16 7.21
N LYS A 69 16.06 -25.75 8.05
CA LYS A 69 15.35 -24.48 7.96
C LYS A 69 15.07 -23.90 9.34
N LEU A 70 14.91 -22.59 9.42
CA LEU A 70 14.60 -21.85 10.63
C LEU A 70 13.53 -20.80 10.34
N TYR A 71 12.73 -20.51 11.36
CA TYR A 71 11.71 -19.47 11.32
C TYR A 71 12.03 -18.40 12.35
N SER A 72 11.81 -17.14 12.00
CA SER A 72 11.81 -16.05 12.97
C SER A 72 10.57 -16.09 13.86
N GLU A 73 10.55 -15.19 14.84
CA GLU A 73 9.31 -14.76 15.50
C GLU A 73 8.30 -14.20 14.48
N ILE A 74 7.02 -14.28 14.85
CA ILE A 74 5.91 -13.75 14.04
C ILE A 74 5.82 -12.23 14.23
N PHE A 75 5.61 -11.51 13.13
CA PHE A 75 5.30 -10.08 13.13
C PHE A 75 4.05 -9.80 12.31
N TYR A 76 3.42 -8.64 12.54
CA TYR A 76 2.12 -8.29 11.97
C TYR A 76 2.22 -7.08 11.05
N VAL A 77 1.69 -7.22 9.83
CA VAL A 77 1.56 -6.12 8.86
C VAL A 77 0.23 -6.27 8.13
N GLY A 78 -0.58 -5.21 8.08
CA GLY A 78 -1.89 -5.24 7.44
C GLY A 78 -2.87 -6.26 8.06
N GLY A 79 -2.67 -6.65 9.32
CA GLY A 79 -3.48 -7.67 10.01
C GLY A 79 -3.08 -9.13 9.71
N TYR A 80 -2.02 -9.37 8.94
CA TYR A 80 -1.54 -10.72 8.61
C TYR A 80 -0.30 -11.09 9.41
N LYS A 81 -0.15 -12.38 9.70
CA LYS A 81 1.00 -12.94 10.41
C LYS A 81 2.09 -13.32 9.42
N TRP A 82 3.21 -12.64 9.52
CA TRP A 82 4.39 -12.85 8.71
C TRP A 82 5.52 -13.41 9.57
N ARG A 83 6.44 -14.13 8.94
CA ARG A 83 7.71 -14.54 9.53
C ARG A 83 8.77 -14.64 8.45
N VAL A 84 10.04 -14.57 8.84
CA VAL A 84 11.16 -14.85 7.94
C VAL A 84 11.45 -16.35 8.01
N LEU A 85 11.56 -16.99 6.85
CA LEU A 85 12.02 -18.37 6.68
C LEU A 85 13.41 -18.35 6.07
N ILE A 86 14.36 -19.06 6.67
CA ILE A 86 15.69 -19.25 6.07
C ILE A 86 16.05 -20.72 5.94
N PHE A 87 16.88 -21.01 4.94
CA PHE A 87 17.64 -22.24 4.81
C PHE A 87 19.12 -21.88 4.89
N PRO A 88 19.79 -22.09 6.05
CA PRO A 88 21.17 -21.65 6.27
C PRO A 88 22.16 -22.16 5.22
N LYS A 89 21.94 -23.38 4.73
CA LYS A 89 22.75 -24.05 3.70
C LYS A 89 22.09 -24.08 2.32
N GLY A 90 21.00 -23.35 2.15
CA GLY A 90 20.26 -23.24 0.88
C GLY A 90 19.09 -24.21 0.70
N ASN A 91 18.24 -23.86 -0.25
CA ASN A 91 17.09 -24.64 -0.69
C ASN A 91 17.30 -25.07 -2.15
N ASN A 92 17.88 -26.26 -2.37
CA ASN A 92 18.35 -26.75 -3.67
C ASN A 92 19.51 -25.95 -4.29
N VAL A 93 20.21 -25.17 -3.46
CA VAL A 93 21.42 -24.39 -3.79
C VAL A 93 22.40 -24.48 -2.62
N ASP A 94 23.64 -23.99 -2.79
CA ASP A 94 24.73 -24.01 -1.79
C ASP A 94 24.95 -22.64 -1.11
N HIS A 95 23.97 -21.74 -1.18
CA HIS A 95 24.00 -20.42 -0.59
C HIS A 95 22.79 -20.19 0.31
N LEU A 96 22.91 -19.25 1.26
CA LEU A 96 21.79 -18.84 2.12
C LEU A 96 20.54 -18.53 1.27
N SER A 97 19.44 -19.21 1.58
CA SER A 97 18.12 -18.88 1.02
C SER A 97 17.25 -18.25 2.10
N MET A 98 16.55 -17.17 1.76
CA MET A 98 15.73 -16.39 2.68
C MET A 98 14.43 -16.00 1.98
N TYR A 99 13.32 -16.13 2.70
CA TYR A 99 11.95 -15.96 2.23
C TYR A 99 11.14 -15.20 3.27
N LEU A 100 10.08 -14.54 2.81
CA LEU A 100 9.01 -14.04 3.68
C LEU A 100 7.89 -15.08 3.63
N ASP A 101 7.45 -15.60 4.77
CA ASP A 101 6.42 -16.64 4.83
C ASP A 101 5.19 -16.18 5.62
N VAL A 102 4.02 -16.64 5.21
CA VAL A 102 2.74 -16.42 5.93
C VAL A 102 2.63 -17.45 7.04
N ALA A 103 2.75 -17.01 8.30
CA ALA A 103 3.01 -17.90 9.43
C ALA A 103 1.88 -18.91 9.71
N ASP A 104 0.63 -18.54 9.40
CA ASP A 104 -0.57 -19.33 9.63
C ASP A 104 -1.26 -19.77 8.32
N SER A 105 -0.51 -19.83 7.21
CA SER A 105 -1.00 -20.18 5.87
C SER A 105 -1.84 -21.46 5.82
N ALA A 106 -1.47 -22.47 6.59
CA ALA A 106 -2.17 -23.76 6.66
C ALA A 106 -3.59 -23.68 7.26
N THR A 107 -3.92 -22.60 7.96
CA THR A 107 -5.22 -22.39 8.62
C THR A 107 -6.10 -21.37 7.91
N LEU A 108 -5.57 -20.74 6.86
CA LEU A 108 -6.30 -19.73 6.10
C LEU A 108 -7.37 -20.38 5.21
N PRO A 109 -8.49 -19.68 4.96
CA PRO A 109 -9.59 -20.21 4.18
C PRO A 109 -9.17 -20.49 2.73
N TYR A 110 -9.86 -21.42 2.09
CA TYR A 110 -9.67 -21.71 0.68
C TYR A 110 -9.86 -20.44 -0.17
N GLY A 111 -8.98 -20.25 -1.16
CA GLY A 111 -8.99 -19.06 -2.02
C GLY A 111 -8.37 -17.81 -1.39
N TRP A 112 -7.84 -17.89 -0.17
CA TRP A 112 -7.07 -16.79 0.39
C TRP A 112 -5.84 -16.48 -0.47
N SER A 113 -5.63 -15.19 -0.73
CA SER A 113 -4.42 -14.70 -1.37
C SER A 113 -4.12 -13.26 -0.94
N ARG A 114 -2.84 -12.92 -0.77
CA ARG A 114 -2.41 -11.56 -0.46
C ARG A 114 -1.20 -11.16 -1.27
N TYR A 115 -1.28 -9.97 -1.83
CA TYR A 115 -0.14 -9.34 -2.47
C TYR A 115 0.68 -8.58 -1.43
N ALA A 116 2.00 -8.69 -1.50
CA ALA A 116 2.91 -7.83 -0.77
C ALA A 116 4.11 -7.44 -1.63
N GLN A 117 4.52 -6.18 -1.50
CA GLN A 117 5.81 -5.69 -1.97
C GLN A 117 6.73 -5.57 -0.76
N PHE A 118 7.92 -6.15 -0.84
CA PHE A 118 8.83 -6.19 0.30
C PHE A 118 10.29 -6.28 -0.14
N SER A 119 11.19 -6.06 0.80
CA SER A 119 12.61 -6.28 0.60
C SER A 119 13.17 -7.23 1.65
N LEU A 120 14.11 -8.06 1.23
CA LEU A 120 14.84 -9.01 2.06
C LEU A 120 16.31 -8.57 2.10
N ALA A 121 16.87 -8.43 3.29
CA ALA A 121 18.23 -7.90 3.46
C ALA A 121 19.07 -8.69 4.45
N VAL A 122 20.34 -8.91 4.11
CA VAL A 122 21.38 -9.38 5.01
C VAL A 122 22.24 -8.20 5.41
N VAL A 123 22.09 -7.77 6.67
CA VAL A 123 22.73 -6.55 7.18
C VAL A 123 24.21 -6.79 7.44
N ASN A 124 25.06 -5.94 6.87
CA ASN A 124 26.46 -5.87 7.25
C ASN A 124 26.59 -5.03 8.53
N GLN A 125 26.92 -5.69 9.64
CA GLN A 125 26.93 -5.08 10.98
C GLN A 125 28.05 -4.04 11.18
N ILE A 126 29.13 -4.10 10.38
CA ILE A 126 30.28 -3.19 10.49
C ILE A 126 30.10 -2.00 9.55
N HIS A 127 29.62 -2.27 8.33
CA HIS A 127 29.55 -1.31 7.25
C HIS A 127 28.19 -1.39 6.54
N ASN A 128 27.22 -0.64 7.04
CA ASN A 128 25.84 -0.69 6.54
C ASN A 128 25.69 -0.46 5.02
N LYS A 129 26.61 0.30 4.40
CA LYS A 129 26.63 0.51 2.94
C LYS A 129 26.85 -0.77 2.12
N PHE A 130 27.38 -1.83 2.75
CA PHE A 130 27.59 -3.14 2.14
C PHE A 130 26.50 -4.16 2.51
N THR A 131 25.40 -3.71 3.13
CA THR A 131 24.20 -4.53 3.32
C THR A 131 23.66 -4.96 1.96
N VAL A 132 23.46 -6.27 1.78
CA VAL A 132 22.85 -6.82 0.58
C VAL A 132 21.34 -6.81 0.77
N ARG A 133 20.60 -6.22 -0.18
CA ARG A 133 19.14 -6.17 -0.19
C ARG A 133 18.63 -6.61 -1.55
N LYS A 134 17.50 -7.30 -1.55
CA LYS A 134 16.73 -7.63 -2.75
C LYS A 134 15.29 -7.19 -2.54
N ASP A 135 14.79 -6.41 -3.48
CA ASP A 135 13.39 -6.00 -3.55
C ASP A 135 12.60 -7.01 -4.38
N THR A 136 11.39 -7.29 -3.94
CA THR A 136 10.50 -8.24 -4.60
C THR A 136 9.03 -7.89 -4.37
N GLN A 137 8.17 -8.55 -5.12
CA GLN A 137 6.74 -8.55 -4.94
C GLN A 137 6.24 -9.99 -5.09
N HIS A 138 5.26 -10.38 -4.29
CA HIS A 138 4.72 -11.73 -4.36
C HIS A 138 3.23 -11.75 -4.05
N GLN A 139 2.52 -12.68 -4.68
CA GLN A 139 1.12 -12.98 -4.40
C GLN A 139 1.04 -14.28 -3.60
N PHE A 140 1.09 -14.14 -2.28
CA PHE A 140 0.96 -15.23 -1.34
C PHE A 140 -0.40 -15.90 -1.46
N ASN A 141 -0.43 -17.23 -1.34
CA ASN A 141 -1.65 -18.02 -1.34
C ASN A 141 -1.40 -19.36 -0.63
N ALA A 142 -2.42 -20.21 -0.52
CA ALA A 142 -2.30 -21.48 0.18
C ALA A 142 -1.29 -22.48 -0.44
N ARG A 143 -0.91 -22.32 -1.72
CA ARG A 143 0.07 -23.17 -2.41
C ARG A 143 1.48 -22.57 -2.39
N GLU A 144 1.58 -21.25 -2.29
CA GLU A 144 2.81 -20.48 -2.32
C GLU A 144 2.78 -19.48 -1.16
N SER A 145 3.13 -19.97 0.03
CA SER A 145 3.10 -19.15 1.25
C SER A 145 4.42 -18.45 1.54
N ASP A 146 5.49 -18.79 0.82
CA ASP A 146 6.85 -18.26 0.94
C ASP A 146 7.47 -17.82 -0.41
#